data_AF-A0A1Q6DRW2-F1
#
_entry.id   AF-A0A1Q6DRW2-F1
#
_cell.length_a   1.000
_cell.length_b   1.000
_cell.length_c   1.000
_cell.angle_alpha   90.00
_cell.angle_beta   90.00
_cell.angle_gamma   90.00
#
_symmetry.space_group_name_H-M   'P 1'
#
loop_
_entity.id
_entity.type
_entity.pdbx_description
1 polymer ?
#
loop_
_entity_poly.entity_id
_entity_poly.type
_entity_poly.pdbx_seq_one_letter_code
_entity_poly.pdbx_strand_id
1 'polypeptide(L)'
;MVNYDKYRKAGKILREVKKDTREEIEPGKNLFQLAEYVENRIREKGGKPAFPCNISLNEIAAHYTPKQDDENDIPEDALVTIDIGVHIDGYIADSAFTVGTEKDQDLIKATKSALEKAIKLVKEQGAGISVKKISETIEKEIHEHGYKPVANLTGHGLNRWKTHVDPTIPNISSPTKAKLDKGQVIAIEPFASAGSGRVNESGSPEIYSLAKQKANVRDRRSRKLLEHIKQNYKTLPFAKRWLSDFKRLDYSLKQLRKKNLLNTYSPLKDRSNGRVSQKEHTMIIKEKTCEVIT
;
A
#
# COMPACT_ATOMS: atom_id res chain seq x y z
N MET A 1 -14.08 22.13 -1.78
CA MET A 1 -12.63 22.34 -2.00
C MET A 1 -11.85 21.18 -1.38
N VAL A 2 -10.74 20.77 -2.01
CA VAL A 2 -9.82 19.77 -1.44
C VAL A 2 -9.16 20.35 -0.18
N ASN A 3 -9.06 19.55 0.89
CA ASN A 3 -8.42 19.98 2.14
C ASN A 3 -7.03 19.34 2.24
N TYR A 4 -6.00 20.08 1.82
CA TYR A 4 -4.61 19.61 1.85
C TYR A 4 -4.03 19.49 3.25
N ASP A 5 -4.57 20.19 4.25
CA ASP A 5 -4.09 20.08 5.64
C ASP A 5 -4.45 18.74 6.25
N LYS A 6 -5.57 18.12 5.82
CA LYS A 6 -5.89 16.75 6.21
C LYS A 6 -4.93 15.72 5.60
N TYR A 7 -4.49 15.93 4.36
CA TYR A 7 -3.40 15.12 3.77
C TYR A 7 -2.10 15.28 4.57
N ARG A 8 -1.69 16.52 4.88
CA ARG A 8 -0.49 16.79 5.69
C ARG A 8 -0.56 16.18 7.07
N LYS A 9 -1.72 16.24 7.73
CA LYS A 9 -1.95 15.61 9.03
C LYS A 9 -1.84 14.09 8.95
N ALA A 10 -2.47 13.46 7.95
CA ALA A 10 -2.34 12.02 7.72
C ALA A 10 -0.87 11.62 7.49
N GLY A 11 -0.15 12.37 6.65
CA GLY A 11 1.25 12.11 6.35
C GLY A 11 2.20 12.36 7.53
N LYS A 12 1.91 13.35 8.39
CA LYS A 12 2.63 13.55 9.65
C LYS A 12 2.48 12.34 10.58
N ILE A 13 1.25 11.87 10.78
CA ILE A 13 0.98 10.68 11.61
C ILE A 13 1.72 9.48 11.02
N LEU A 14 1.64 9.29 9.71
CA LEU A 14 2.30 8.20 9.01
C LEU A 14 3.82 8.21 9.24
N ARG A 15 4.49 9.37 9.11
CA ARG A 15 5.93 9.49 9.41
C ARG A 15 6.30 9.03 10.81
N GLU A 16 5.52 9.48 11.80
CA GLU A 16 5.75 9.11 13.19
C GLU A 16 5.53 7.60 13.40
N VAL A 17 4.44 7.04 12.85
CA VAL A 17 4.18 5.59 12.92
C VAL A 17 5.28 4.79 12.21
N LYS A 18 5.77 5.22 11.04
CA LYS A 18 6.89 4.56 10.34
C LYS A 18 8.16 4.55 11.18
N LYS A 19 8.45 5.63 11.91
CA LYS A 19 9.59 5.68 12.82
C LYS A 19 9.40 4.67 13.95
N ASP A 20 8.26 4.76 14.65
CA ASP A 20 7.93 3.88 15.78
C ASP A 20 7.89 2.39 15.37
N THR A 21 7.46 2.09 14.14
CA THR A 21 7.38 0.71 13.62
C THR A 21 8.74 0.12 13.31
N ARG A 22 9.72 0.92 12.88
CA ARG A 22 11.08 0.42 12.60
C ARG A 22 11.75 -0.18 13.82
N GLU A 23 11.43 0.35 14.99
CA GLU A 23 11.99 -0.09 16.28
C GLU A 23 11.38 -1.43 16.74
N GLU A 24 10.25 -1.86 16.15
CA GLU A 24 9.55 -3.10 16.50
C GLU A 24 9.84 -4.26 15.54
N ILE A 25 10.58 -4.03 14.45
CA ILE A 25 10.86 -5.08 13.45
C ILE A 25 12.15 -5.80 13.85
N GLU A 26 11.97 -6.98 14.42
CA GLU A 26 13.04 -7.89 14.79
C GLU A 26 12.64 -9.35 14.55
N PRO A 27 13.61 -10.27 14.34
CA PRO A 27 13.34 -11.70 14.33
C PRO A 27 12.52 -12.16 15.54
N GLY A 28 11.57 -13.07 15.31
CA GLY A 28 10.68 -13.57 16.35
C GLY A 28 9.51 -12.64 16.69
N LYS A 29 9.44 -11.41 16.16
CA LYS A 29 8.26 -10.57 16.33
C LYS A 29 7.06 -11.20 15.63
N ASN A 30 5.97 -11.40 16.37
CA ASN A 30 4.74 -11.93 15.80
C ASN A 30 4.08 -10.97 14.80
N LEU A 31 3.69 -11.47 13.63
CA LEU A 31 3.15 -10.65 12.54
C LEU A 31 1.83 -10.00 12.92
N PHE A 32 0.92 -10.74 13.58
CA PHE A 32 -0.37 -10.21 14.02
C PHE A 32 -0.19 -9.09 15.05
N GLN A 33 0.69 -9.30 16.03
CA GLN A 33 1.02 -8.28 17.04
C GLN A 33 1.63 -7.03 16.39
N LEU A 34 2.53 -7.18 15.41
CA LEU A 34 3.11 -6.06 14.69
C LEU A 34 2.04 -5.27 13.91
N ALA A 35 1.11 -5.95 13.22
CA ALA A 35 0.04 -5.27 12.49
C ALA A 35 -0.91 -4.51 13.43
N GLU A 36 -1.27 -5.11 14.58
CA GLU A 36 -2.08 -4.45 15.60
C GLU A 36 -1.35 -3.24 16.21
N TYR A 37 -0.05 -3.37 16.49
CA TYR A 37 0.78 -2.27 16.99
C TYR A 37 0.73 -1.07 16.03
N VAL A 38 1.02 -1.28 14.74
CA VAL A 38 1.01 -0.21 13.73
C VAL A 38 -0.33 0.49 13.68
N GLU A 39 -1.42 -0.27 13.62
CA GLU A 39 -2.76 0.28 13.45
C GLU A 39 -3.29 0.98 14.70
N ASN A 40 -2.97 0.46 15.89
CA ASN A 40 -3.28 1.13 17.14
C ASN A 40 -2.49 2.42 17.28
N ARG A 41 -1.22 2.43 16.87
CA ARG A 41 -0.41 3.64 16.87
C ARG A 41 -0.96 4.74 15.95
N ILE A 42 -1.51 4.37 14.80
CA ILE A 42 -2.24 5.30 13.92
C ILE A 42 -3.45 5.92 14.66
N ARG A 43 -4.24 5.09 15.36
CA ARG A 43 -5.44 5.53 16.09
C ARG A 43 -5.09 6.45 17.25
N GLU A 44 -4.08 6.11 18.05
CA GLU A 44 -3.58 6.92 19.17
C GLU A 44 -3.17 8.33 18.73
N LYS A 45 -2.53 8.45 17.57
CA LYS A 45 -2.10 9.73 16.99
C LYS A 45 -3.25 10.50 16.32
N GLY A 46 -4.48 10.02 16.43
CA GLY A 46 -5.69 10.69 15.92
C GLY A 46 -5.94 10.48 14.43
N GLY A 47 -5.33 9.45 13.83
CA GLY A 47 -5.61 8.99 12.47
C GLY A 47 -6.52 7.76 12.46
N LYS A 48 -6.81 7.26 11.26
CA LYS A 48 -7.38 5.91 11.06
C LYS A 48 -6.62 5.21 9.94
N PRO A 49 -6.45 3.87 9.98
CA PRO A 49 -5.84 3.15 8.87
C PRO A 49 -6.61 3.38 7.57
N ALA A 50 -5.92 3.79 6.50
CA ALA A 50 -6.50 3.91 5.15
C ALA A 50 -6.70 2.56 4.47
N PHE A 51 -5.90 1.58 4.88
CA PHE A 51 -5.98 0.17 4.54
C PHE A 51 -5.23 -0.60 5.65
N PRO A 52 -5.36 -1.94 5.73
CA PRO A 52 -4.65 -2.74 6.73
C PRO A 52 -3.14 -2.60 6.65
N CYS A 53 -2.42 -2.60 7.76
CA CYS A 53 -0.96 -2.68 7.72
C CYS A 53 -0.56 -3.93 6.92
N ASN A 54 0.17 -3.74 5.82
CA ASN A 54 0.71 -4.87 5.07
C ASN A 54 2.11 -5.18 5.60
N ILE A 55 2.41 -6.46 5.79
CA ILE A 55 3.68 -6.96 6.29
C ILE A 55 4.15 -8.05 5.33
N SER A 56 4.75 -7.65 4.23
CA SER A 56 5.17 -8.58 3.19
C SER A 56 6.56 -9.11 3.50
N LEU A 57 6.72 -10.43 3.51
CA LEU A 57 8.00 -11.10 3.76
C LEU A 57 8.61 -11.63 2.46
N ASN A 58 9.91 -11.41 2.27
CA ASN A 58 10.74 -12.01 1.23
C ASN A 58 10.16 -11.83 -0.19
N GLU A 59 9.60 -12.89 -0.79
CA GLU A 59 9.08 -12.89 -2.15
C GLU A 59 7.64 -12.36 -2.27
N ILE A 60 6.98 -12.13 -1.14
CA ILE A 60 5.70 -11.41 -1.11
C ILE A 60 6.00 -9.94 -1.32
N ALA A 61 5.41 -9.34 -2.36
CA ALA A 61 5.58 -7.94 -2.70
C ALA A 61 4.55 -7.05 -1.98
N ALA A 62 3.28 -7.46 -1.93
CA ALA A 62 2.19 -6.63 -1.40
C ALA A 62 0.99 -7.48 -0.95
N HIS A 63 0.00 -6.83 -0.33
CA HIS A 63 -1.31 -7.38 0.04
C HIS A 63 -1.31 -8.48 1.11
N TYR A 64 -0.19 -8.71 1.79
CA TYR A 64 -0.19 -9.58 2.96
C TYR A 64 -0.48 -8.77 4.21
N THR A 65 -1.57 -9.09 4.91
CA THR A 65 -1.82 -8.69 6.30
C THR A 65 -2.13 -9.97 7.08
N PRO A 66 -1.64 -10.13 8.31
CA PRO A 66 -1.90 -11.33 9.10
C PRO A 66 -3.39 -11.52 9.36
N LYS A 67 -3.80 -12.79 9.46
CA LYS A 67 -5.16 -13.16 9.89
C LYS A 67 -5.32 -12.89 11.40
N GLN A 68 -6.55 -13.05 11.90
CA GLN A 68 -6.79 -13.06 13.34
C GLN A 68 -6.03 -14.24 13.98
N ASP A 69 -5.30 -13.96 15.06
CA ASP A 69 -4.50 -14.93 15.80
C ASP A 69 -3.47 -15.66 14.91
N ASP A 70 -2.81 -14.90 14.02
CA ASP A 70 -1.71 -15.42 13.20
C ASP A 70 -0.49 -15.73 14.09
N GLU A 71 -0.08 -17.00 14.11
CA GLU A 71 1.06 -17.50 14.90
C GLU A 71 2.40 -17.38 14.15
N ASN A 72 2.40 -16.84 12.92
CA ASN A 72 3.65 -16.62 12.20
C ASN A 72 4.43 -15.44 12.79
N ASP A 73 5.74 -15.64 12.94
CA ASP A 73 6.69 -14.63 13.40
C ASP A 73 7.63 -14.22 12.26
N ILE A 74 8.32 -13.09 12.41
CA ILE A 74 9.36 -12.65 11.48
C ILE A 74 10.55 -13.62 11.54
N PRO A 75 10.93 -14.27 10.43
CA PRO A 75 12.14 -15.10 10.39
C PRO A 75 13.43 -14.30 10.58
N GLU A 76 14.47 -14.92 11.16
CA GLU A 76 15.83 -14.35 11.35
C GLU A 76 16.40 -13.65 10.12
N ASP A 77 16.16 -14.23 8.95
CA ASP A 77 16.77 -13.83 7.68
C ASP A 77 15.78 -13.13 6.73
N ALA A 78 14.71 -12.56 7.28
CA ALA A 78 13.61 -12.00 6.52
C ALA A 78 13.91 -10.63 5.92
N LEU A 79 13.52 -10.45 4.67
CA LEU A 79 13.27 -9.13 4.09
C LEU A 79 11.84 -8.76 4.44
N VAL A 80 11.65 -7.68 5.19
CA VAL A 80 10.34 -7.26 5.70
C VAL A 80 9.97 -5.92 5.08
N THR A 81 8.88 -5.92 4.32
CA THR A 81 8.28 -4.68 3.79
C THR A 81 7.03 -4.35 4.59
N ILE A 82 7.03 -3.16 5.19
CA ILE A 82 5.88 -2.61 5.89
C ILE A 82 5.26 -1.52 5.02
N ASP A 83 3.98 -1.67 4.71
CA ASP A 83 3.17 -0.69 3.99
C ASP A 83 2.02 -0.20 4.87
N ILE A 84 1.91 1.13 4.98
CA ILE A 84 1.09 1.82 5.97
C ILE A 84 0.26 2.90 5.29
N GLY A 85 -1.05 2.74 5.37
CA GLY A 85 -2.01 3.77 4.97
C GLY A 85 -2.59 4.49 6.18
N VAL A 86 -2.58 5.83 6.17
CA VAL A 86 -3.25 6.67 7.18
C VAL A 86 -4.25 7.58 6.50
N HIS A 87 -5.43 7.77 7.09
CA HIS A 87 -6.37 8.79 6.62
C HIS A 87 -6.90 9.70 7.74
N ILE A 88 -7.24 10.93 7.34
CA ILE A 88 -8.05 11.87 8.13
C ILE A 88 -9.29 12.20 7.30
N ASP A 89 -10.47 11.80 7.75
CA ASP A 89 -11.75 12.00 7.03
C ASP A 89 -11.76 11.55 5.55
N GLY A 90 -10.99 10.50 5.26
CA GLY A 90 -10.80 9.94 3.92
C GLY A 90 -9.66 10.55 3.13
N TYR A 91 -8.96 11.59 3.60
CA TYR A 91 -7.76 12.12 2.94
C TYR A 91 -6.55 11.27 3.33
N ILE A 92 -5.92 10.61 2.36
CA ILE A 92 -5.01 9.47 2.55
C ILE A 92 -3.56 9.89 2.40
N ALA A 93 -2.71 9.40 3.30
CA ALA A 93 -1.28 9.29 3.11
C ALA A 93 -0.91 7.81 3.05
N ASP A 94 0.00 7.49 2.15
CA ASP A 94 0.43 6.15 1.77
C ASP A 94 1.96 6.09 1.66
N SER A 95 2.59 5.12 2.29
CA SER A 95 4.05 5.01 2.29
C SER A 95 4.57 3.73 2.92
N ALA A 96 5.19 2.90 2.10
CA ALA A 96 5.96 1.74 2.49
C ALA A 96 7.45 1.96 2.79
N PHE A 97 8.05 0.96 3.46
CA PHE A 97 9.49 0.79 3.54
C PHE A 97 9.88 -0.68 3.75
N THR A 98 11.06 -1.03 3.26
CA THR A 98 11.68 -2.33 3.51
C THR A 98 12.83 -2.24 4.51
N VAL A 99 12.98 -3.26 5.35
CA VAL A 99 14.16 -3.58 6.17
C VAL A 99 14.57 -5.03 5.91
N GLY A 100 15.84 -5.35 6.03
CA GLY A 100 16.36 -6.68 5.75
C GLY A 100 17.80 -6.81 6.24
N THR A 101 18.42 -7.95 5.97
CA THR A 101 19.78 -8.23 6.43
C THR A 101 20.83 -7.68 5.45
N GLU A 102 22.12 -7.92 5.71
CA GLU A 102 23.22 -7.43 4.86
C GLU A 102 23.07 -7.83 3.38
N LYS A 103 22.57 -9.05 3.11
CA LYS A 103 22.35 -9.55 1.74
C LYS A 103 21.26 -8.78 0.96
N ASP A 104 20.42 -8.01 1.65
CA ASP A 104 19.31 -7.26 1.06
C ASP A 104 19.64 -5.80 0.80
N GLN A 105 20.78 -5.29 1.29
CA GLN A 105 21.06 -3.85 1.29
C GLN A 105 21.09 -3.25 -0.11
N ASP A 106 21.65 -3.96 -1.10
CA ASP A 106 21.66 -3.52 -2.49
C ASP A 106 20.25 -3.48 -3.11
N LEU A 107 19.39 -4.46 -2.78
CA LEU A 107 17.99 -4.51 -3.22
C LEU A 107 17.16 -3.40 -2.59
N ILE A 108 17.37 -3.09 -1.31
CA ILE A 108 16.71 -1.97 -0.59
C ILE A 108 17.22 -0.63 -1.15
N LYS A 109 18.51 -0.53 -1.44
CA LYS A 109 19.12 0.66 -2.04
C LYS A 109 18.56 0.94 -3.44
N ALA A 110 18.28 -0.09 -4.24
CA ALA A 110 17.70 0.06 -5.56
C ALA A 110 16.35 0.80 -5.53
N THR A 111 15.41 0.36 -4.68
CA THR A 111 14.09 1.03 -4.57
C THR A 111 14.18 2.41 -3.92
N LYS A 112 15.06 2.57 -2.92
CA LYS A 112 15.33 3.87 -2.31
C LYS A 112 15.84 4.89 -3.35
N SER A 113 16.87 4.52 -4.11
CA SER A 113 17.48 5.38 -5.13
C SER A 113 16.48 5.71 -6.24
N ALA A 114 15.70 4.71 -6.69
CA ALA A 114 14.67 4.88 -7.70
C ALA A 114 13.61 5.90 -7.26
N LEU A 115 13.14 5.80 -6.01
CA LEU A 115 12.17 6.74 -5.48
C LEU A 115 12.76 8.15 -5.33
N GLU A 116 13.98 8.27 -4.81
CA GLU A 116 14.65 9.56 -4.64
C GLU A 116 14.85 10.29 -5.97
N LYS A 117 15.29 9.58 -7.02
CA LYS A 117 15.44 10.14 -8.38
C LYS A 117 14.09 10.50 -9.00
N ALA A 118 13.05 9.66 -8.83
CA ALA A 118 11.69 9.97 -9.30
C ALA A 118 11.13 11.23 -8.61
N ILE A 119 11.26 11.34 -7.29
CA ILE A 119 10.83 12.52 -6.52
C ILE A 119 11.60 13.75 -6.95
N LYS A 120 12.93 13.66 -7.12
CA LYS A 120 13.76 14.78 -7.58
C LYS A 120 13.24 15.30 -8.93
N LEU A 121 12.98 14.40 -9.87
CA LEU A 121 12.46 14.73 -11.18
C LEU A 121 11.10 15.46 -11.11
N VAL A 122 10.19 14.99 -10.24
CA VAL A 122 8.88 15.64 -10.01
C VAL A 122 9.06 17.01 -9.34
N LYS A 123 9.98 17.16 -8.38
CA LYS A 123 10.27 18.44 -7.72
C LYS A 123 10.80 19.49 -8.70
N GLU A 124 11.58 19.08 -9.69
CA GLU A 124 12.16 19.96 -10.71
C GLU A 124 11.16 20.40 -11.78
N GLN A 125 10.16 19.57 -12.08
CA GLN A 125 9.20 19.84 -13.17
C GLN A 125 7.81 20.29 -12.70
N GLY A 126 7.36 19.85 -11.52
CA GLY A 126 6.03 20.16 -11.00
C GLY A 126 4.89 19.58 -11.84
N ALA A 127 3.78 20.30 -11.92
CA ALA A 127 2.63 19.92 -12.71
C ALA A 127 2.97 19.90 -14.21
N GLY A 128 2.35 18.98 -14.94
CA GLY A 128 2.60 18.74 -16.37
C GLY A 128 3.72 17.75 -16.66
N ILE A 129 4.47 17.29 -15.63
CA ILE A 129 5.46 16.22 -15.80
C ILE A 129 4.77 14.94 -16.33
N SER A 130 5.42 14.30 -17.31
CA SER A 130 4.97 13.05 -17.90
C SER A 130 5.17 11.87 -16.94
N VAL A 131 4.12 11.07 -16.73
CA VAL A 131 4.17 9.81 -15.97
C VAL A 131 5.16 8.84 -16.60
N LYS A 132 5.24 8.81 -17.94
CA LYS A 132 6.22 7.98 -18.65
C LYS A 132 7.67 8.30 -18.22
N LYS A 133 8.01 9.59 -18.08
CA LYS A 133 9.37 10.01 -17.68
C LYS A 133 9.71 9.59 -16.25
N ILE A 134 8.72 9.62 -15.36
CA ILE A 134 8.86 9.10 -13.98
C ILE A 134 9.11 7.59 -14.02
N SER A 135 8.31 6.87 -14.80
CA SER A 135 8.41 5.40 -14.94
C SER A 135 9.76 4.96 -15.54
N GLU A 136 10.24 5.66 -16.58
CA GLU A 136 11.56 5.44 -17.19
C GLU A 136 12.71 5.70 -16.21
N THR A 137 12.56 6.69 -15.32
CA THR A 137 13.56 6.99 -14.29
C THR A 137 13.63 5.87 -13.26
N ILE A 138 12.48 5.36 -12.82
CA ILE A 138 12.40 4.24 -11.88
C ILE A 138 12.99 2.97 -12.51
N GLU A 139 12.57 2.63 -13.73
CA GLU A 139 13.03 1.44 -14.45
C GLU A 139 14.54 1.44 -14.62
N LYS A 140 15.09 2.55 -15.13
CA LYS A 140 16.52 2.71 -15.34
C LYS A 140 17.29 2.52 -14.03
N GLU A 141 16.82 3.14 -12.95
CA GLU A 141 17.54 3.08 -11.68
C GLU A 141 17.59 1.68 -11.08
N ILE A 142 16.49 0.95 -11.15
CA ILE A 142 16.41 -0.41 -10.63
C ILE A 142 17.31 -1.34 -11.47
N HIS A 143 17.32 -1.19 -12.79
CA HIS A 143 18.23 -1.95 -13.67
C HIS A 143 19.71 -1.64 -13.42
N GLU A 144 20.08 -0.37 -13.18
CA GLU A 144 21.46 0.02 -12.86
C GLU A 144 21.98 -0.62 -11.56
N HIS A 145 21.08 -0.99 -10.63
CA HIS A 145 21.41 -1.75 -9.43
C HIS A 145 21.40 -3.27 -9.63
N GLY A 146 21.17 -3.78 -10.85
CA GLY A 146 21.18 -5.21 -11.16
C GLY A 146 19.89 -5.97 -10.81
N TYR A 147 18.80 -5.25 -10.51
CA TYR A 147 17.50 -5.85 -10.17
C TYR A 147 16.46 -5.58 -11.26
N LYS A 148 15.29 -6.22 -11.16
CA LYS A 148 14.18 -6.00 -12.08
C LYS A 148 13.08 -5.20 -11.40
N PRO A 149 12.57 -4.11 -12.01
CA PRO A 149 11.36 -3.46 -11.53
C PRO A 149 10.17 -4.43 -11.64
N VAL A 150 9.27 -4.43 -10.64
CA VAL A 150 8.05 -5.24 -10.73
C VAL A 150 7.07 -4.61 -11.71
N ALA A 151 6.94 -5.22 -12.89
CA ALA A 151 6.24 -4.65 -14.05
C ALA A 151 4.74 -4.43 -13.86
N ASN A 152 4.10 -5.25 -13.01
CA ASN A 152 2.65 -5.24 -12.78
C ASN A 152 2.25 -4.73 -11.39
N LEU A 153 3.14 -4.00 -10.72
CA LEU A 153 2.84 -3.15 -9.56
C LEU A 153 3.23 -1.71 -9.91
N THR A 154 2.42 -0.74 -9.49
CA THR A 154 2.52 0.64 -9.95
C THR A 154 2.08 1.58 -8.85
N GLY A 155 2.74 2.73 -8.72
CA GLY A 155 2.18 3.85 -7.96
C GLY A 155 0.85 4.33 -8.53
N HIS A 156 0.20 5.23 -7.80
CA HIS A 156 -1.18 5.59 -8.09
C HIS A 156 -1.54 6.99 -7.61
N GLY A 157 -2.64 7.53 -8.15
CA GLY A 157 -3.30 8.69 -7.59
C GLY A 157 -4.06 8.31 -6.31
N LEU A 158 -4.20 9.29 -5.42
CA LEU A 158 -4.95 9.21 -4.18
C LEU A 158 -6.07 10.23 -4.19
N ASN A 159 -7.25 9.84 -3.71
CA ASN A 159 -8.37 10.75 -3.54
C ASN A 159 -9.12 10.44 -2.25
N ARG A 160 -10.04 11.32 -1.87
CA ARG A 160 -10.82 11.15 -0.65
C ARG A 160 -11.59 9.82 -0.70
N TRP A 161 -11.31 8.94 0.25
CA TRP A 161 -11.84 7.58 0.39
C TRP A 161 -11.44 6.59 -0.73
N LYS A 162 -10.47 6.93 -1.58
CA LYS A 162 -10.01 6.07 -2.67
C LYS A 162 -8.49 5.97 -2.65
N THR A 163 -7.99 4.78 -2.29
CA THR A 163 -6.55 4.47 -2.28
C THR A 163 -5.98 4.43 -3.69
N HIS A 164 -6.76 3.97 -4.67
CA HIS A 164 -6.30 3.90 -6.06
C HIS A 164 -7.23 4.72 -6.96
N VAL A 165 -6.68 5.77 -7.57
CA VAL A 165 -7.28 6.51 -8.68
C VAL A 165 -6.21 6.81 -9.72
N ASP A 166 -6.62 7.33 -10.88
CA ASP A 166 -5.67 7.81 -11.87
C ASP A 166 -4.81 8.98 -11.33
N PRO A 167 -3.57 9.14 -11.80
CA PRO A 167 -2.90 8.26 -12.77
C PRO A 167 -2.26 7.03 -12.09
N THR A 168 -2.21 5.90 -12.79
CA THR A 168 -1.24 4.84 -12.48
C THR A 168 0.17 5.30 -12.86
N ILE A 169 1.17 5.00 -12.03
CA ILE A 169 2.58 5.36 -12.21
C ILE A 169 3.41 4.07 -12.26
N PRO A 170 3.62 3.48 -13.45
CA PRO A 170 4.33 2.22 -13.59
C PRO A 170 5.79 2.27 -13.12
N ASN A 171 6.30 1.11 -12.71
CA ASN A 171 7.72 0.89 -12.41
C ASN A 171 8.56 0.56 -13.65
N ILE A 172 7.91 0.39 -14.80
CA ILE A 172 8.51 0.18 -16.12
C ILE A 172 7.99 1.23 -17.10
N SER A 173 8.78 1.61 -18.10
CA SER A 173 8.31 2.51 -19.15
C SER A 173 7.06 1.96 -19.83
N SER A 174 6.09 2.84 -20.04
CA SER A 174 4.79 2.53 -20.63
C SER A 174 4.43 3.60 -21.65
N PRO A 175 3.69 3.28 -22.73
CA PRO A 175 3.25 4.25 -23.73
C PRO A 175 2.18 5.25 -23.21
N THR A 176 2.00 5.37 -21.90
CA THR A 176 1.07 6.32 -21.27
C THR A 176 1.37 7.76 -21.70
N LYS A 177 0.29 8.51 -21.95
CA LYS A 177 0.33 9.96 -22.22
C LYS A 177 -0.06 10.78 -20.99
N ALA A 178 -0.29 10.13 -19.85
CA ALA A 178 -0.70 10.79 -18.61
C ALA A 178 0.38 11.76 -18.13
N LYS A 179 -0.09 12.88 -17.58
CA LYS A 179 0.73 13.89 -16.91
C LYS A 179 0.16 14.11 -15.51
N LEU A 180 1.01 14.57 -14.60
CA LEU A 180 0.55 14.93 -13.26
C LEU A 180 -0.08 16.32 -13.29
N ASP A 181 -1.26 16.46 -12.69
CA ASP A 181 -1.96 17.74 -12.59
C ASP A 181 -1.71 18.42 -11.24
N LYS A 182 -1.75 19.76 -11.23
CA LYS A 182 -1.68 20.53 -10.00
C LYS A 182 -2.80 20.14 -9.04
N GLY A 183 -2.42 19.92 -7.78
CA GLY A 183 -3.34 19.53 -6.72
C GLY A 183 -3.64 18.03 -6.67
N GLN A 184 -3.14 17.23 -7.62
CA GLN A 184 -3.17 15.79 -7.46
C GLN A 184 -2.34 15.37 -6.25
N VAL A 185 -2.83 14.35 -5.56
CA VAL A 185 -2.07 13.62 -4.55
C VAL A 185 -1.76 12.26 -5.12
N ILE A 186 -0.49 11.88 -5.11
CA ILE A 186 -0.03 10.62 -5.70
C ILE A 186 0.87 9.89 -4.71
N ALA A 187 0.94 8.58 -4.87
CA ALA A 187 1.95 7.72 -4.30
C ALA A 187 2.89 7.24 -5.41
N ILE A 188 4.19 7.38 -5.19
CA ILE A 188 5.23 6.79 -6.05
C ILE A 188 5.87 5.67 -5.23
N GLU A 189 5.78 4.45 -5.73
CA GLU A 189 6.21 3.22 -5.05
C GLU A 189 7.03 2.27 -5.95
N PRO A 190 8.34 2.49 -6.03
CA PRO A 190 9.24 1.54 -6.64
C PRO A 190 9.24 0.19 -5.94
N PHE A 191 9.02 -0.87 -6.72
CA PHE A 191 9.26 -2.26 -6.34
C PHE A 191 10.42 -2.81 -7.16
N ALA A 192 11.44 -3.35 -6.49
CA ALA A 192 12.53 -4.09 -7.13
C ALA A 192 12.48 -5.56 -6.72
N SER A 193 12.73 -6.44 -7.67
CA SER A 193 12.74 -7.89 -7.49
C SER A 193 14.10 -8.46 -7.86
N ALA A 194 14.60 -9.35 -6.99
CA ALA A 194 15.73 -10.24 -7.26
C ALA A 194 15.34 -11.48 -8.10
N GLY A 195 14.10 -11.56 -8.57
CA GLY A 195 13.57 -12.70 -9.31
C GLY A 195 13.07 -12.33 -10.70
N SER A 196 11.77 -12.50 -10.91
CA SER A 196 11.16 -12.40 -12.23
C SER A 196 10.81 -10.97 -12.64
N GLY A 197 10.67 -10.05 -11.68
CA GLY A 197 10.13 -8.71 -11.95
C GLY A 197 8.63 -8.72 -12.26
N ARG A 198 7.91 -9.75 -11.80
CA ARG A 198 6.47 -9.89 -12.03
C ARG A 198 5.83 -10.68 -10.91
N VAL A 199 4.67 -10.25 -10.45
CA VAL A 199 3.94 -10.90 -9.34
C VAL A 199 2.66 -11.59 -9.81
N ASN A 200 2.25 -12.62 -9.08
CA ASN A 200 0.96 -13.27 -9.20
C ASN A 200 0.26 -13.30 -7.83
N GLU A 201 -1.07 -13.44 -7.83
CA GLU A 201 -1.78 -13.75 -6.59
C GLU A 201 -1.33 -15.09 -6.01
N SER A 202 -1.25 -15.14 -4.68
CA SER A 202 -0.92 -16.32 -3.91
C SER A 202 -1.77 -16.36 -2.64
N GLY A 203 -2.11 -17.57 -2.18
CA GLY A 203 -2.86 -17.76 -0.94
C GLY A 203 -4.31 -17.25 -0.99
N SER A 204 -4.89 -17.04 0.19
CA SER A 204 -6.25 -16.52 0.36
C SER A 204 -6.24 -15.03 0.71
N PRO A 205 -7.24 -14.25 0.28
CA PRO A 205 -7.31 -12.83 0.58
C PRO A 205 -7.74 -12.57 2.03
N GLU A 206 -6.93 -11.79 2.74
CA GLU A 206 -7.27 -11.22 4.05
C GLU A 206 -7.67 -9.74 3.97
N ILE A 207 -7.54 -9.13 2.79
CA ILE A 207 -7.88 -7.73 2.50
C ILE A 207 -9.05 -7.66 1.51
N TYR A 208 -10.01 -6.78 1.80
CA TYR A 208 -11.25 -6.60 1.06
C TYR A 208 -11.54 -5.11 0.86
N SER A 209 -12.30 -4.73 -0.16
CA SER A 209 -12.84 -3.37 -0.28
C SER A 209 -14.25 -3.39 -0.86
N LEU A 210 -15.03 -2.34 -0.63
CA LEU A 210 -16.38 -2.24 -1.18
C LEU A 210 -16.33 -1.95 -2.68
N ALA A 211 -16.79 -2.89 -3.50
CA ALA A 211 -16.86 -2.74 -4.95
C ALA A 211 -18.14 -2.01 -5.40
N LYS A 212 -19.27 -2.27 -4.73
CA LYS A 212 -20.59 -1.70 -5.07
C LYS A 212 -21.34 -1.28 -3.83
N GLN A 213 -21.85 -0.06 -3.83
CA GLN A 213 -22.58 0.50 -2.69
C GLN A 213 -24.05 0.05 -2.62
N LYS A 214 -24.67 -0.29 -3.75
CA LYS A 214 -26.10 -0.64 -3.82
C LYS A 214 -26.27 -2.09 -4.22
N ALA A 215 -26.91 -2.88 -3.36
CA ALA A 215 -27.37 -4.22 -3.68
C ALA A 215 -28.40 -4.73 -2.67
N ASN A 216 -29.31 -5.59 -3.15
CA ASN A 216 -30.22 -6.31 -2.29
C ASN A 216 -29.55 -7.58 -1.73
N VAL A 217 -29.29 -7.57 -0.42
CA VAL A 217 -28.78 -8.71 0.35
C VAL A 217 -29.91 -9.22 1.24
N ARG A 218 -30.40 -10.44 0.99
CA ARG A 218 -31.53 -11.07 1.71
C ARG A 218 -31.13 -11.63 3.08
N ASP A 219 -29.97 -12.27 3.19
CA ASP A 219 -29.47 -12.81 4.45
C ASP A 219 -29.18 -11.67 5.45
N ARG A 220 -29.81 -11.73 6.64
CA ARG A 220 -29.74 -10.67 7.66
C ARG A 220 -28.31 -10.42 8.15
N ARG A 221 -27.50 -11.46 8.30
CA ARG A 221 -26.11 -11.35 8.79
C ARG A 221 -25.23 -10.66 7.76
N SER A 222 -25.30 -11.11 6.52
CA SER A 222 -24.56 -10.55 5.39
C SER A 222 -24.96 -9.09 5.15
N ARG A 223 -26.24 -8.75 5.31
CA ARG A 223 -26.71 -7.36 5.24
C ARG A 223 -26.13 -6.51 6.37
N LYS A 224 -26.15 -7.01 7.62
CA LYS A 224 -25.57 -6.30 8.78
C LYS A 224 -24.07 -6.03 8.56
N LEU A 225 -23.34 -7.03 8.05
CA LEU A 225 -21.92 -6.89 7.71
C LEU A 225 -21.70 -5.82 6.62
N LEU A 226 -22.50 -5.85 5.55
CA LEU A 226 -22.40 -4.86 4.47
C LEU A 226 -22.65 -3.42 4.97
N GLU A 227 -23.65 -3.22 5.83
CA GLU A 227 -23.93 -1.88 6.39
C GLU A 227 -22.79 -1.41 7.30
N HIS A 228 -22.21 -2.31 8.11
CA HIS A 228 -21.03 -2.00 8.89
C HIS A 228 -19.84 -1.58 8.01
N ILE A 229 -19.56 -2.31 6.92
CA ILE A 229 -18.48 -1.97 5.97
C ILE A 229 -18.70 -0.59 5.35
N LYS A 230 -19.92 -0.30 4.89
CA LYS A 230 -20.26 1.01 4.30
C LYS A 230 -20.07 2.17 5.27
N GLN A 231 -20.46 1.96 6.53
CA GLN A 231 -20.39 3.00 7.55
C GLN A 231 -18.94 3.27 7.99
N ASN A 232 -18.16 2.22 8.21
CA ASN A 232 -16.84 2.33 8.84
C ASN A 232 -15.69 2.50 7.83
N TYR A 233 -15.74 1.82 6.69
CA TYR A 233 -14.65 1.82 5.71
C TYR A 233 -15.01 2.55 4.41
N LYS A 234 -16.32 2.69 4.13
CA LYS A 234 -16.83 3.27 2.88
C LYS A 234 -16.27 2.52 1.67
N THR A 235 -15.30 3.09 0.96
CA THR A 235 -14.62 2.52 -0.21
C THR A 235 -13.16 2.14 0.06
N LEU A 236 -12.66 2.40 1.27
CA LEU A 236 -11.31 2.03 1.66
C LEU A 236 -11.18 0.51 1.87
N PRO A 237 -9.99 -0.07 1.61
CA PRO A 237 -9.72 -1.45 1.97
C PRO A 237 -9.79 -1.70 3.49
N PHE A 238 -10.14 -2.91 3.87
CA PHE A 238 -10.24 -3.36 5.25
C PHE A 238 -9.78 -4.81 5.40
N ALA A 239 -9.26 -5.15 6.57
CA ALA A 239 -8.82 -6.50 6.89
C ALA A 239 -10.00 -7.35 7.34
N LYS A 240 -9.95 -8.64 7.06
CA LYS A 240 -10.90 -9.60 7.65
C LYS A 240 -10.80 -9.62 9.18
N ARG A 241 -9.60 -9.51 9.76
CA ARG A 241 -9.41 -9.49 11.23
C ARG A 241 -10.08 -8.30 11.93
N TRP A 242 -10.28 -7.18 11.24
CA TRP A 242 -11.03 -6.04 11.80
C TRP A 242 -12.53 -6.32 12.00
N LEU A 243 -13.02 -7.46 11.50
CA LEU A 243 -14.41 -7.87 11.56
C LEU A 243 -14.60 -9.12 12.45
N SER A 244 -13.64 -9.42 13.33
CA SER A 244 -13.62 -10.61 14.19
C SER A 244 -14.90 -10.77 15.05
N ASP A 245 -15.55 -9.67 15.43
CA ASP A 245 -16.81 -9.67 16.18
C ASP A 245 -18.03 -10.24 15.41
N PHE A 246 -17.93 -10.41 14.09
CA PHE A 246 -19.03 -10.90 13.27
C PHE A 246 -19.11 -12.44 13.26
N LYS A 247 -20.15 -12.98 13.88
CA LYS A 247 -20.46 -14.42 13.81
C LYS A 247 -20.64 -14.89 12.35
N ARG A 248 -20.00 -16.02 12.01
CA ARG A 248 -20.00 -16.61 10.65
C ARG A 248 -19.51 -15.61 9.59
N LEU A 249 -18.42 -14.91 9.89
CA LEU A 249 -17.80 -13.92 9.01
C LEU A 249 -17.50 -14.49 7.61
N ASP A 250 -16.84 -15.64 7.52
CA ASP A 250 -16.49 -16.26 6.23
C ASP A 250 -17.69 -16.54 5.34
N TYR A 251 -18.78 -17.04 5.94
CA TYR A 251 -20.03 -17.25 5.22
C TYR A 251 -20.55 -15.92 4.66
N SER A 252 -20.59 -14.87 5.48
CA SER A 252 -21.11 -13.56 5.10
C SER A 252 -20.26 -12.91 4.01
N LEU A 253 -18.92 -12.93 4.15
CA LEU A 253 -17.99 -12.44 3.13
C LEU A 253 -18.16 -13.21 1.80
N LYS A 254 -18.30 -14.54 1.85
CA LYS A 254 -18.58 -15.37 0.66
C LYS A 254 -19.90 -14.97 -0.02
N GLN A 255 -20.96 -14.69 0.73
CA GLN A 255 -22.24 -14.23 0.17
C GLN A 255 -22.11 -12.86 -0.50
N LEU A 256 -21.41 -11.92 0.12
CA LEU A 256 -21.18 -10.58 -0.44
C LEU A 256 -20.31 -10.63 -1.71
N ARG A 257 -19.27 -11.46 -1.71
CA ARG A 257 -18.43 -11.71 -2.90
C ARG A 257 -19.19 -12.35 -4.05
N LYS A 258 -20.04 -13.35 -3.80
CA LYS A 258 -20.91 -13.96 -4.84
C LYS A 258 -21.83 -12.94 -5.52
N LYS A 259 -22.10 -11.81 -4.87
CA LYS A 259 -22.89 -10.69 -5.40
C LYS A 259 -22.03 -9.58 -6.01
N ASN A 260 -20.71 -9.77 -6.13
CA ASN A 260 -19.74 -8.79 -6.63
C ASN A 260 -19.80 -7.46 -5.84
N LEU A 261 -20.03 -7.54 -4.52
CA LEU A 261 -20.08 -6.37 -3.64
C LEU A 261 -18.75 -6.03 -3.01
N LEU A 262 -17.83 -6.99 -2.99
CA LEU A 262 -16.50 -6.82 -2.43
C LEU A 262 -15.45 -7.16 -3.50
N ASN A 263 -14.41 -6.33 -3.57
CA ASN A 263 -13.15 -6.72 -4.17
C ASN A 263 -12.34 -7.48 -3.11
N THR A 264 -11.45 -8.36 -3.57
CA THR A 264 -10.52 -9.10 -2.72
C THR A 264 -9.11 -8.87 -3.20
N TYR A 265 -8.17 -8.79 -2.25
CA TYR A 265 -6.76 -8.58 -2.53
C TYR A 265 -5.99 -9.72 -1.89
N SER A 266 -5.58 -10.68 -2.72
CA SER A 266 -4.71 -11.79 -2.32
C SER A 266 -3.26 -11.30 -2.24
N PRO A 267 -2.43 -11.85 -1.34
CA PRO A 267 -1.00 -11.61 -1.33
C PRO A 267 -0.37 -11.75 -2.72
N LEU A 268 0.43 -10.77 -3.13
CA LEU A 268 1.10 -10.75 -4.43
C LEU A 268 2.54 -11.22 -4.27
N LYS A 269 2.88 -12.33 -4.94
CA LYS A 269 4.17 -13.02 -4.80
C LYS A 269 4.93 -13.00 -6.12
N ASP A 270 6.25 -12.76 -6.06
CA ASP A 270 7.12 -12.84 -7.24
C ASP A 270 7.08 -14.24 -7.86
N ARG A 271 6.95 -14.32 -9.19
CA ARG A 271 6.75 -15.59 -9.92
C ARG A 271 7.91 -16.58 -9.78
N SER A 272 9.13 -16.10 -9.55
CA SER A 272 10.30 -16.97 -9.37
C SER A 272 10.76 -17.02 -7.91
N ASN A 273 9.90 -16.63 -6.96
CA ASN A 273 10.22 -16.55 -5.53
C ASN A 273 11.42 -15.62 -5.23
N GLY A 274 11.68 -14.62 -6.08
CA GLY A 274 12.72 -13.63 -5.79
C GLY A 274 12.28 -12.69 -4.68
N ARG A 275 13.21 -12.30 -3.80
CA ARG A 275 12.96 -11.29 -2.76
C ARG A 275 12.57 -9.96 -3.40
N VAL A 276 11.61 -9.26 -2.81
CA VAL A 276 11.06 -8.00 -3.31
C VAL A 276 11.19 -6.91 -2.26
N SER A 277 11.81 -5.78 -2.62
CA SER A 277 11.79 -4.57 -1.81
C SER A 277 10.80 -3.56 -2.38
N GLN A 278 10.30 -2.69 -1.51
CA GLN A 278 9.43 -1.56 -1.83
C GLN A 278 9.91 -0.32 -1.06
N LYS A 279 9.83 0.83 -1.72
CA LYS A 279 9.95 2.12 -1.06
C LYS A 279 8.89 3.03 -1.63
N GLU A 280 8.21 3.80 -0.78
CA GLU A 280 7.14 4.65 -1.27
C GLU A 280 7.03 5.96 -0.51
N HIS A 281 6.54 6.99 -1.20
CA HIS A 281 6.08 8.22 -0.58
C HIS A 281 4.84 8.79 -1.27
N THR A 282 3.96 9.36 -0.46
CA THR A 282 2.89 10.25 -0.91
C THR A 282 3.39 11.68 -1.09
N MET A 283 2.97 12.34 -2.17
CA MET A 283 3.23 13.75 -2.43
C MET A 283 2.03 14.49 -3.03
N ILE A 284 1.99 15.80 -2.76
CA ILE A 284 1.02 16.74 -3.33
C ILE A 284 1.71 17.49 -4.48
N ILE A 285 1.14 17.42 -5.68
CA ILE A 285 1.68 18.08 -6.87
C ILE A 285 1.33 19.57 -6.85
N LYS A 286 2.35 20.42 -7.01
CA LYS A 286 2.24 21.88 -7.10
C LYS A 286 2.60 22.33 -8.51
N GLU A 287 2.36 23.61 -8.82
CA GLU A 287 2.60 24.17 -10.15
C GLU A 287 4.03 23.88 -10.65
N LYS A 288 5.05 24.20 -9.85
CA LYS A 288 6.46 24.12 -10.24
C LYS A 288 7.28 23.14 -9.39
N THR A 289 6.62 22.32 -8.57
CA THR A 289 7.29 21.36 -7.67
C THR A 289 6.30 20.33 -7.11
N CYS A 290 6.72 19.52 -6.13
CA CYS A 290 5.82 18.74 -5.28
C CYS A 290 6.18 18.87 -3.80
N GLU A 291 5.22 18.59 -2.93
CA GLU A 291 5.42 18.49 -1.48
C GLU A 291 5.30 17.01 -1.08
N VAL A 292 6.42 16.40 -0.68
CA VAL A 292 6.42 15.06 -0.09
C VAL A 292 5.88 15.16 1.33
N ILE A 293 4.82 14.42 1.63
CA ILE A 293 4.10 14.54 2.91
C ILE A 293 4.26 13.32 3.82
N THR A 294 5.06 12.33 3.46
CA THR A 294 5.32 11.10 4.22
C THR A 294 6.81 10.88 4.42
#